data_AF-A0AAU8M2C6-F1
#
_entry.id   AF-A0AAU8M2C6-F1
#
_cell.length_a   1.000
_cell.length_b   1.000
_cell.length_c   1.000
_cell.angle_alpha   90.00
_cell.angle_beta   90.00
_cell.angle_gamma   90.00
#
_symmetry.space_group_name_H-M   'P 1'
#
loop_
_entity.id
_entity.type
_entity.pdbx_description
1 polymer ?
#
loop_
_entity_poly.entity_id
_entity_poly.type
_entity_poly.pdbx_seq_one_letter_code
_entity_poly.pdbx_strand_id
1 'polypeptide(L)'
;MLITYPSSGGDDAPFVNWVELTVINTKTQEVLYKNSFITDFKIDRTNVQSTVQAGRTRWKVENENNNVLKTKGYHLDHNFRHGDKFLSNTLLTLNLVAFLAHTFLEFVDKKYKAVRSVLSVRKTFFNDLKALTKYLFFSNWSQLINFMFEQLEIKRLST
;
A
#
# COMPACT_ATOMS: atom_id res chain seq x y z
N MET A 1 17.50 16.83 16.95
CA MET A 1 18.82 16.77 17.60
C MET A 1 19.73 15.95 16.70
N LEU A 2 20.96 16.41 16.43
CA LEU A 2 21.93 15.73 15.56
C LEU A 2 22.97 15.06 16.46
N ILE A 3 23.03 13.73 16.46
CA ILE A 3 24.00 12.95 17.21
C ILE A 3 24.56 11.90 16.25
N THR A 4 25.88 11.79 16.20
CA THR A 4 26.58 10.70 15.53
C THR A 4 26.92 9.65 16.59
N TYR A 5 26.52 8.40 16.40
CA TYR A 5 26.79 7.30 17.32
C TYR A 5 27.22 6.05 16.54
N PRO A 6 28.04 5.16 17.11
CA PRO A 6 28.32 3.86 16.51
C PRO A 6 27.04 3.01 16.44
N SER A 7 26.81 2.36 15.29
CA SER A 7 25.61 1.54 15.04
C SER A 7 25.57 0.22 15.86
N SER A 8 26.67 -0.15 16.53
CA SER A 8 26.79 -1.26 17.48
C SER A 8 28.01 -1.00 18.38
N GLY A 9 28.08 -1.58 19.58
CA GLY A 9 29.15 -1.31 20.56
C GLY A 9 30.53 -1.94 20.26
N GLY A 10 30.81 -2.32 19.00
CA GLY A 10 32.09 -2.92 18.59
C GLY A 10 33.03 -1.91 17.96
N ASP A 11 34.34 -2.18 18.01
CA ASP A 11 35.40 -1.27 17.56
C ASP A 11 35.34 -0.89 16.05
N ASP A 12 34.62 -1.67 15.23
CA ASP A 12 34.43 -1.43 13.78
C ASP A 12 33.03 -0.90 13.42
N ALA A 13 32.26 -0.40 14.38
CA ALA A 13 30.89 0.03 14.10
C ALA A 13 30.85 1.31 13.25
N PRO A 14 30.08 1.33 12.14
CA PRO A 14 29.99 2.51 11.31
C PRO A 14 29.34 3.65 12.08
N PHE A 15 29.94 4.84 11.96
CA PHE A 15 29.33 6.07 12.43
C PHE A 15 28.14 6.41 11.55
N VAL A 16 26.99 6.61 12.19
CA VAL A 16 25.75 6.95 11.49
C VAL A 16 25.17 8.24 12.04
N ASN A 17 24.48 8.99 11.19
CA ASN A 17 23.74 10.18 11.59
C ASN A 17 22.32 9.79 11.98
N TRP A 18 21.82 10.42 13.04
CA TRP A 18 20.47 10.17 13.56
C TRP A 18 19.63 11.45 13.57
N VAL A 19 18.35 11.31 13.24
CA VAL A 19 17.35 12.38 13.34
C VAL A 19 16.03 11.83 13.87
N GLU A 20 15.39 12.58 14.77
CA GLU A 20 14.07 12.25 15.31
C GLU A 20 13.07 13.36 14.99
N LEU A 21 11.86 12.93 14.60
CA LEU A 21 10.70 13.78 14.40
C LEU A 21 9.66 13.46 15.47
N THR A 22 9.30 14.48 16.25
CA THR A 22 8.15 14.44 17.14
C THR A 22 7.12 15.48 16.66
N VAL A 23 5.90 15.05 16.42
CA VAL A 23 4.76 15.92 16.11
C VAL A 23 3.85 15.94 17.32
N ILE A 24 3.56 17.14 17.82
CA ILE A 24 2.73 17.36 19.00
C ILE A 24 1.46 18.12 18.62
N ASN A 25 0.38 17.85 19.34
CA ASN A 25 -0.81 18.69 19.34
C ASN A 25 -0.50 19.96 20.14
N THR A 26 -0.51 21.13 19.51
CA THR A 26 -0.13 22.38 20.18
C THR A 26 -1.09 22.79 21.29
N LYS A 27 -2.33 22.30 21.28
CA LYS A 27 -3.36 22.60 22.30
C LYS A 27 -3.29 21.65 23.49
N THR A 28 -3.19 20.34 23.24
CA THR A 28 -3.21 19.32 24.30
C THR A 28 -1.81 18.91 24.76
N GLN A 29 -0.76 19.33 24.05
CA GLN A 29 0.65 18.89 24.23
C GLN A 29 0.87 17.39 24.02
N GLU A 30 -0.13 16.67 23.51
CA GLU A 30 -0.03 15.23 23.25
C GLU A 30 0.87 14.95 22.04
N VAL A 31 1.68 13.89 22.14
CA VAL A 31 2.49 13.41 21.02
C VAL A 31 1.59 12.66 20.03
N LEU A 32 1.38 13.25 18.86
CA LEU A 32 0.60 12.67 17.77
C LEU A 32 1.42 11.67 16.96
N TYR A 33 2.73 11.89 16.87
CA TYR A 33 3.64 11.04 16.11
C TYR A 33 5.06 11.19 16.63
N LYS A 34 5.77 10.07 16.75
CA LYS A 34 7.19 10.05 17.04
C LYS A 34 7.87 8.98 16.19
N ASN A 35 8.94 9.36 15.50
CA ASN A 35 9.76 8.41 14.76
C ASN A 35 11.18 8.92 14.62
N SER A 36 12.12 7.99 14.44
CA SER A 36 13.55 8.27 14.36
C SER A 36 14.16 7.54 13.18
N PHE A 37 15.13 8.19 12.53
CA PHE A 37 15.75 7.73 11.29
C PHE A 37 17.28 7.73 11.47
N ILE A 38 17.91 6.73 10.87
CA ILE A 38 19.37 6.62 10.78
C ILE A 38 19.75 6.75 9.30
N THR A 39 20.82 7.48 9.01
CA THR A 39 21.36 7.63 7.66
C THR A 39 22.86 7.84 7.67
N ASP A 40 23.51 7.38 6.61
CA ASP A 40 24.90 7.64 6.25
C ASP A 40 25.11 9.03 5.63
N PHE A 41 24.05 9.71 5.17
CA PHE A 41 24.14 11.09 4.69
C PHE A 41 24.49 12.05 5.82
N LYS A 42 25.38 12.99 5.54
CA LYS A 42 25.69 14.09 6.45
C LYS A 42 24.44 14.96 6.63
N ILE A 43 24.00 15.14 7.88
CA ILE A 43 22.81 15.95 8.18
C ILE A 43 23.24 17.28 8.80
N ASP A 44 22.66 18.37 8.30
CA ASP A 44 22.79 19.70 8.85
C ASP A 44 21.44 20.43 8.83
N ARG A 45 21.44 21.70 9.25
CA ARG A 45 20.20 22.50 9.33
C ARG A 45 19.53 22.74 7.98
N THR A 46 20.26 22.64 6.88
CA THR A 46 19.75 22.89 5.53
C THR A 46 19.06 21.67 4.93
N ASN A 47 19.49 20.46 5.29
CA ASN A 47 18.96 19.22 4.70
C ASN A 47 18.12 18.35 5.65
N VAL A 48 18.08 18.67 6.95
CA VAL A 48 17.34 17.89 7.95
C VAL A 48 15.85 17.76 7.59
N GLN A 49 15.24 18.81 7.03
CA GLN A 49 13.84 18.78 6.62
C GLN A 49 13.60 17.78 5.48
N SER A 50 14.41 17.82 4.43
CA SER A 50 14.30 16.89 3.30
C SER A 50 14.60 15.44 3.72
N THR A 51 15.56 15.23 4.61
CA THR A 51 15.90 13.89 5.13
C THR A 51 14.74 13.29 5.91
N VAL A 52 14.11 14.07 6.80
CA VAL A 52 12.92 13.64 7.53
C VAL A 52 11.75 13.38 6.58
N GLN A 53 11.56 14.22 5.56
CA GLN A 53 10.52 14.01 4.55
C GLN A 53 10.73 12.72 3.74
N ALA A 54 11.97 12.41 3.36
CA ALA A 54 12.31 11.16 2.69
C ALA A 54 12.03 9.95 3.61
N GLY A 55 12.46 10.01 4.88
CA GLY A 55 12.18 8.98 5.87
C GLY A 55 10.68 8.75 6.10
N ARG A 56 9.89 9.83 6.17
CA ARG A 56 8.42 9.78 6.27
C ARG A 56 7.78 9.16 5.03
N THR A 57 8.26 9.52 3.85
CA THR A 57 7.78 8.94 2.58
C THR A 57 8.08 7.45 2.53
N ARG A 58 9.29 7.02 2.92
CA ARG A 58 9.67 5.60 3.01
C ARG A 58 8.75 4.84 3.97
N TRP A 59 8.54 5.37 5.17
CA TRP A 59 7.64 4.78 6.15
C TRP A 59 6.20 4.68 5.63
N LYS A 60 5.72 5.72 4.93
CA LYS A 60 4.38 5.71 4.32
C LYS A 60 4.26 4.64 3.25
N VAL A 61 5.24 4.49 2.36
CA VAL A 61 5.27 3.43 1.34
C VAL A 61 5.26 2.05 2.02
N GLU A 62 6.09 1.85 3.05
CA GLU A 62 6.13 0.59 3.78
C GLU A 62 4.80 0.28 4.47
N ASN A 63 4.21 1.26 5.14
CA ASN A 63 3.02 1.05 5.95
C ASN A 63 1.71 1.03 5.15
N GLU A 64 1.64 1.73 4.02
CA GLU A 64 0.45 1.74 3.16
C GLU A 64 0.56 0.70 2.04
N ASN A 65 1.64 0.72 1.26
CA ASN A 65 1.77 -0.19 0.12
C ASN A 65 2.18 -1.60 0.55
N ASN A 66 3.27 -1.75 1.32
CA ASN A 66 3.76 -3.10 1.65
C ASN A 66 2.78 -3.85 2.55
N ASN A 67 2.18 -3.18 3.54
CA ASN A 67 1.14 -3.81 4.35
C ASN A 67 -0.10 -4.23 3.54
N VAL A 68 -0.50 -3.47 2.51
CA VAL A 68 -1.59 -3.88 1.60
C VAL A 68 -1.22 -5.15 0.86
N LEU A 69 -0.01 -5.20 0.31
CA LEU A 69 0.49 -6.38 -0.40
C LEU A 69 0.62 -7.61 0.51
N LYS A 70 0.91 -7.41 1.79
CA LYS A 70 0.99 -8.47 2.79
C LYS A 70 -0.38 -8.96 3.27
N THR A 71 -1.26 -8.03 3.65
CA THR A 71 -2.44 -8.34 4.48
C THR A 71 -3.79 -8.18 3.79
N LYS A 72 -3.86 -7.52 2.62
CA LYS A 72 -5.14 -7.16 1.96
C LYS A 72 -5.45 -7.99 0.71
N GLY A 73 -5.07 -9.26 0.75
CA GLY A 73 -5.48 -10.28 -0.25
C GLY A 73 -4.45 -10.63 -1.32
N TYR A 74 -3.27 -9.99 -1.32
CA TYR A 74 -2.15 -10.36 -2.22
C TYR A 74 -1.14 -11.30 -1.55
N HIS A 75 -1.19 -11.42 -0.22
CA HIS A 75 -0.49 -12.42 0.58
C HIS A 75 1.01 -12.57 0.26
N LEU A 76 1.74 -11.47 0.08
CA LEU A 76 3.16 -11.54 -0.27
C LEU A 76 4.04 -12.16 0.83
N ASP A 77 3.58 -12.22 2.08
CA ASP A 77 4.29 -12.93 3.16
C ASP A 77 4.14 -14.46 3.06
N HIS A 78 3.22 -14.97 2.23
CA HIS A 78 3.14 -16.40 1.95
C HIS A 78 4.18 -16.77 0.90
N ASN A 79 5.22 -17.48 1.34
CA ASN A 79 6.08 -18.21 0.42
C ASN A 79 5.21 -19.23 -0.33
N PHE A 80 4.95 -18.98 -1.62
CA PHE A 80 4.10 -19.81 -2.49
C PHE A 80 4.74 -21.18 -2.85
N ARG A 81 5.35 -21.86 -1.86
CA ARG A 81 6.25 -23.02 -1.92
C ARG A 81 7.63 -22.72 -2.53
N HIS A 82 8.65 -23.37 -1.96
CA HIS A 82 10.00 -23.51 -2.52
C HIS A 82 10.08 -24.61 -3.60
N GLY A 83 8.95 -25.00 -4.18
CA GLY A 83 8.87 -26.05 -5.20
C GLY A 83 8.90 -25.44 -6.59
N ASP A 84 9.80 -25.95 -7.42
CA ASP A 84 10.02 -25.64 -8.84
C ASP A 84 10.64 -24.28 -9.15
N LYS A 85 11.68 -24.32 -10.00
CA LYS A 85 12.39 -23.14 -10.49
C LYS A 85 11.37 -22.13 -11.03
N PHE A 86 11.41 -20.91 -10.49
CA PHE A 86 10.60 -19.76 -10.89
C PHE A 86 9.13 -19.71 -10.44
N LEU A 87 8.53 -20.75 -9.83
CA LEU A 87 7.10 -20.71 -9.46
C LEU A 87 6.76 -19.57 -8.48
N SER A 88 7.57 -19.42 -7.44
CA SER A 88 7.41 -18.33 -6.46
C SER A 88 7.55 -16.95 -7.12
N ASN A 89 8.48 -16.79 -8.07
CA ASN A 89 8.69 -15.53 -8.79
C ASN A 89 7.53 -15.22 -9.75
N THR A 90 6.98 -16.24 -10.41
CA THR A 90 5.81 -16.10 -11.28
C THR A 90 4.58 -15.69 -10.47
N LEU A 91 4.31 -16.32 -9.33
CA LEU A 91 3.17 -15.98 -8.47
C LEU A 91 3.32 -14.59 -7.85
N LEU A 92 4.53 -14.21 -7.43
CA LEU A 92 4.84 -12.83 -7.02
C LEU A 92 4.53 -11.82 -8.14
N THR A 93 5.00 -12.11 -9.35
CA THR A 93 4.77 -11.22 -10.51
C THR A 93 3.29 -11.07 -10.82
N LEU A 94 2.53 -12.17 -10.82
CA LEU A 94 1.08 -12.14 -11.04
C LEU A 94 0.35 -11.34 -9.94
N ASN A 95 0.77 -11.45 -8.68
CA ASN A 95 0.21 -10.64 -7.60
C ASN A 95 0.49 -9.14 -7.78
N LEU A 96 1.71 -8.78 -8.22
CA LEU A 96 2.07 -7.38 -8.51
C LEU A 96 1.27 -6.83 -9.70
N VAL A 97 1.08 -7.62 -10.77
CA VAL A 97 0.25 -7.24 -11.92
C VAL A 97 -1.21 -7.08 -11.50
N ALA A 98 -1.75 -7.98 -10.68
CA ALA A 98 -3.10 -7.85 -10.15
C ALA A 98 -3.25 -6.59 -9.28
N PHE A 99 -2.28 -6.30 -8.42
CA PHE A 99 -2.26 -5.08 -7.62
C PHE A 99 -2.27 -3.81 -8.48
N LEU A 100 -1.43 -3.78 -9.51
CA LEU A 100 -1.38 -2.69 -10.48
C LEU A 100 -2.72 -2.54 -11.22
N ALA A 101 -3.28 -3.64 -11.74
CA ALA A 101 -4.54 -3.63 -12.47
C ALA A 101 -5.70 -3.12 -11.61
N HIS A 102 -5.81 -3.58 -10.36
CA HIS A 102 -6.83 -3.10 -9.44
C HIS A 102 -6.66 -1.60 -9.14
N THR A 103 -5.44 -1.15 -8.89
CA THR A 103 -5.15 0.27 -8.63
C THR A 103 -5.48 1.14 -9.85
N PHE A 104 -5.12 0.66 -11.05
CA PHE A 104 -5.45 1.32 -12.30
C PHE A 104 -6.97 1.43 -12.50
N LEU A 105 -7.71 0.34 -12.29
CA LEU A 105 -9.18 0.34 -12.39
C LEU A 105 -9.85 1.27 -11.36
N GLU A 106 -9.35 1.31 -10.11
CA GLU A 106 -9.84 2.27 -9.10
C GLU A 106 -9.59 3.73 -9.50
N PHE A 107 -8.60 3.99 -10.37
CA PHE A 107 -8.29 5.32 -10.87
C PHE A 107 -9.10 5.71 -12.11
N VAL A 108 -9.23 4.81 -13.10
CA VAL A 108 -9.82 5.14 -14.41
C VAL A 108 -11.32 4.82 -14.53
N ASP A 109 -11.81 3.82 -13.80
CA ASP A 109 -13.19 3.34 -13.92
C ASP A 109 -14.02 3.76 -12.71
N LYS A 110 -14.77 4.86 -12.88
CA LYS A 110 -15.63 5.44 -11.83
C LYS A 110 -16.69 4.45 -11.35
N LYS A 111 -17.23 3.60 -12.23
CA LYS A 111 -18.27 2.63 -11.87
C LYS A 111 -17.67 1.46 -11.12
N TYR A 112 -16.53 0.94 -11.56
CA TYR A 112 -15.77 -0.05 -10.81
C TYR A 112 -15.43 0.45 -9.41
N LYS A 113 -14.92 1.69 -9.29
CA LYS A 113 -14.61 2.32 -8.00
C LYS A 113 -15.84 2.38 -7.10
N ALA A 114 -16.99 2.79 -7.65
CA ALA A 114 -18.24 2.86 -6.90
C ALA A 114 -18.70 1.48 -6.43
N VAL A 115 -18.72 0.47 -7.31
CA VAL A 115 -19.04 -0.93 -6.97
C VAL A 115 -18.09 -1.46 -5.90
N ARG A 116 -16.78 -1.24 -6.03
CA ARG A 116 -15.76 -1.64 -5.04
C ARG A 116 -15.95 -0.95 -3.68
N SER A 117 -16.44 0.29 -3.66
CA SER A 117 -16.70 1.01 -2.41
C SER A 117 -17.86 0.40 -1.62
N VAL A 118 -18.93 -0.01 -2.31
CA VAL A 118 -20.08 -0.71 -1.73
C VAL A 118 -19.68 -2.13 -1.30
N LEU A 119 -19.00 -2.87 -2.17
CA LEU A 119 -18.53 -4.22 -1.91
C LEU A 119 -17.16 -4.20 -1.22
N SER A 120 -17.03 -3.48 -0.11
CA SER A 120 -15.75 -3.04 0.47
C SER A 120 -14.71 -4.18 0.60
N VAL A 121 -15.16 -5.37 1.02
CA VAL A 121 -14.34 -6.59 1.10
C VAL A 121 -14.04 -7.15 -0.30
N ARG A 122 -12.76 -7.20 -0.69
CA ARG A 122 -12.32 -7.73 -2.02
C ARG A 122 -12.87 -9.13 -2.30
N LYS A 123 -12.93 -10.00 -1.28
CA LYS A 123 -13.47 -11.37 -1.41
C LYS A 123 -14.94 -11.37 -1.86
N THR A 124 -15.77 -10.47 -1.34
CA THR A 124 -17.18 -10.35 -1.75
C THR A 124 -17.29 -9.96 -3.22
N PHE A 125 -16.56 -8.91 -3.63
CA PHE A 125 -16.52 -8.48 -5.03
C PHE A 125 -16.14 -9.62 -5.99
N PHE A 126 -15.09 -10.39 -5.67
CA PHE A 126 -14.67 -11.52 -6.51
C PHE A 126 -15.62 -12.71 -6.48
N ASN A 127 -16.30 -12.95 -5.35
CA ASN A 127 -17.35 -13.97 -5.28
C ASN A 127 -18.54 -13.61 -6.16
N ASP A 128 -18.96 -12.34 -6.17
CA ASP A 128 -20.05 -11.85 -7.01
C ASP A 128 -19.67 -11.93 -8.48
N LEU A 129 -18.47 -11.47 -8.86
CA LEU A 129 -17.94 -11.64 -10.22
C LEU A 129 -18.00 -13.11 -10.64
N LYS A 130 -17.49 -14.02 -9.81
CA LYS A 130 -17.49 -15.46 -10.09
C LYS A 130 -18.90 -16.02 -10.28
N ALA A 131 -19.85 -15.62 -9.44
CA ALA A 131 -21.25 -16.04 -9.54
C ALA A 131 -21.87 -15.51 -10.84
N LEU A 132 -21.74 -14.22 -11.11
CA LEU A 132 -22.31 -13.58 -12.29
C LEU A 132 -21.76 -14.20 -13.59
N THR A 133 -20.46 -14.37 -13.71
CA THR A 133 -19.85 -14.97 -14.91
C THR A 133 -20.13 -16.46 -15.06
N LYS A 134 -20.59 -17.13 -14.00
CA LYS A 134 -20.98 -18.55 -14.06
C LYS A 134 -22.40 -18.73 -14.62
N TYR A 135 -23.30 -17.79 -14.34
CA TYR A 135 -24.72 -17.92 -14.67
C TYR A 135 -25.18 -17.00 -15.80
N LEU A 136 -24.43 -15.92 -16.09
CA LEU A 136 -24.77 -14.92 -17.08
C LEU A 136 -23.60 -14.71 -18.05
N PHE A 137 -23.92 -14.43 -19.31
CA PHE A 137 -22.95 -14.04 -20.32
C PHE A 137 -22.86 -12.52 -20.42
N PHE A 138 -21.64 -11.98 -20.34
CA PHE A 138 -21.35 -10.57 -20.56
C PHE A 138 -20.35 -10.45 -21.71
N SER A 139 -20.63 -9.61 -22.71
CA SER A 139 -19.77 -9.50 -23.89
C SER A 139 -18.46 -8.74 -23.62
N ASN A 140 -18.41 -7.96 -22.54
CA ASN A 140 -17.23 -7.21 -22.13
C ASN A 140 -17.29 -6.78 -20.65
N TRP A 141 -16.16 -6.30 -20.14
CA TRP A 141 -16.00 -5.80 -18.77
C TRP A 141 -17.00 -4.70 -18.40
N SER A 142 -17.23 -3.74 -19.30
CA SER A 142 -18.12 -2.61 -19.03
C SER A 142 -19.56 -3.05 -18.80
N GLN A 143 -20.04 -4.05 -19.54
CA GLN A 143 -21.37 -4.62 -19.32
C GLN A 143 -21.50 -5.28 -17.94
N LEU A 144 -20.49 -6.07 -17.53
CA LEU A 144 -20.48 -6.72 -16.22
C LEU A 144 -20.48 -5.70 -15.07
N ILE A 145 -19.62 -4.68 -15.14
CA ILE A 145 -19.54 -3.65 -14.10
C ILE A 145 -20.79 -2.76 -14.10
N ASN A 146 -21.35 -2.43 -15.26
CA ASN A 146 -22.62 -1.70 -15.34
C ASN A 146 -23.76 -2.49 -14.69
N PHE A 147 -23.83 -3.79 -14.98
CA PHE A 147 -24.81 -4.68 -14.36
C PHE A 147 -24.69 -4.66 -12.84
N MET A 148 -23.48 -4.84 -12.29
CA MET A 148 -23.26 -4.76 -10.85
C MET A 148 -23.62 -3.38 -10.27
N PHE A 149 -23.28 -2.30 -10.98
CA PHE A 149 -23.58 -0.93 -10.55
C PHE A 149 -25.09 -0.69 -10.44
N GLU A 150 -25.87 -1.18 -11.40
CA GLU A 150 -27.32 -1.06 -11.43
C GLU A 150 -27.99 -1.97 -10.38
N GLN A 151 -27.56 -3.23 -10.27
CA GLN A 151 -28.12 -4.18 -9.30
C GLN A 151 -27.80 -3.82 -7.83
N LEU A 152 -26.73 -3.07 -7.59
CA LEU A 152 -26.41 -2.51 -6.27
C LEU A 152 -27.08 -1.16 -6.01
N GLU A 153 -27.96 -0.70 -6.90
CA GLU A 153 -28.71 0.55 -6.79
C GLU A 153 -27.83 1.78 -6.50
N ILE A 154 -26.62 1.80 -7.07
CA ILE A 154 -25.66 2.86 -6.81
C ILE A 154 -26.14 4.15 -7.50
N LYS A 155 -26.35 5.21 -6.72
CA LYS A 155 -26.75 6.52 -7.26
C LYS A 155 -25.75 6.97 -8.32
N ARG A 156 -26.25 7.35 -9.49
CA ARG A 156 -25.41 7.97 -10.53
C ARG A 156 -24.77 9.22 -9.92
N LEU A 157 -23.45 9.29 -9.97
CA LEU A 157 -22.72 10.53 -9.68
C LEU A 157 -23.28 11.57 -10.64
N SER A 158 -23.94 12.60 -10.11
CA SER A 158 -24.35 13.77 -10.89
C SER A 158 -23.09 14.33 -11.55
N THR A 159 -23.02 14.21 -12.88
CA THR A 159 -22.02 14.88 -13.71
C THR A 159 -22.19 16.37 -13.67
#